data_AF-A0AAW0X1K1-F1
#
_entry.id   AF-A0AAW0X1K1-F1
#
_cell.length_a   1.000
_cell.length_b   1.000
_cell.length_c   1.000
_cell.angle_alpha   90.00
_cell.angle_beta   90.00
_cell.angle_gamma   90.00
#
_symmetry.space_group_name_H-M   'P 1'
#
loop_
_entity.id
_entity.type
_entity.pdbx_description
1 polymer ?
#
loop_
_entity_poly.entity_id
_entity_poly.type
_entity_poly.pdbx_seq_one_letter_code
_entity_poly.pdbx_strand_id
1 'polypeptide(L)'
;MKVHTGVKPFQCSECLKHFTEKGSLVRHMRVHTGDKPFQCSECLKYFTEKFTLVTHMRVHTGDKPFQCSECLKHFTEKGSLVRHMRVHTGDKPFQCSECLKCFSQKAYLVTHMRVHTGDKPFQCSECLKYFSEKGSLVRHMRVHTGDKPFQCSE
;
A
#
# COMPACT_ATOMS: atom_id res chain seq x y z
N MET A 1 17.80 -20.72 -23.44
CA MET A 1 17.52 -19.29 -23.69
C MET A 1 16.01 -19.10 -23.76
N LYS A 2 15.38 -18.43 -22.78
CA LYS A 2 13.95 -18.05 -22.88
C LYS A 2 13.86 -16.79 -23.72
N VAL A 3 13.31 -16.90 -24.91
CA VAL A 3 13.09 -15.77 -25.82
C VAL A 3 11.94 -14.92 -25.25
N HIS A 4 12.24 -13.72 -24.73
CA HIS A 4 11.21 -12.77 -24.31
C HIS A 4 10.68 -12.04 -25.54
N THR A 5 9.70 -12.62 -26.22
CA THR A 5 9.02 -11.98 -27.37
C THR A 5 8.01 -10.90 -26.94
N GLY A 6 7.87 -10.61 -25.64
CA GLY A 6 6.91 -9.62 -25.12
C GLY A 6 5.43 -10.00 -25.29
N VAL A 7 5.13 -11.07 -26.03
CA VAL A 7 3.79 -11.57 -26.26
C VAL A 7 3.20 -12.09 -24.94
N LYS A 8 1.96 -11.70 -24.65
CA LYS A 8 1.21 -12.14 -23.46
C LYS A 8 0.02 -13.00 -23.89
N PRO A 9 0.24 -14.25 -24.33
CA PRO A 9 -0.81 -15.04 -24.98
C PRO A 9 -1.86 -15.58 -24.00
N PHE A 10 -1.61 -15.53 -22.69
CA PHE A 10 -2.50 -16.11 -21.69
C PHE A 10 -3.41 -15.04 -21.09
N GLN A 11 -4.70 -15.08 -21.37
CA GLN A 11 -5.68 -14.13 -20.86
C GLN A 11 -6.45 -14.68 -19.66
N CYS A 12 -6.71 -13.82 -18.67
CA CYS A 12 -7.62 -14.09 -17.56
C CYS A 12 -9.07 -13.92 -18.01
N SER A 13 -9.91 -14.92 -17.75
CA SER A 13 -11.34 -14.89 -18.09
C SER A 13 -12.13 -13.85 -17.29
N GLU A 14 -11.73 -13.58 -16.04
CA GLU A 14 -12.49 -12.73 -15.11
C GLU A 14 -12.20 -11.23 -15.26
N CYS A 15 -10.96 -10.86 -15.62
CA CYS A 15 -10.56 -9.45 -15.72
C CYS A 15 -9.81 -9.09 -17.00
N LEU A 16 -9.76 -10.02 -17.97
CA LEU A 16 -9.15 -9.84 -19.30
C LEU A 16 -7.66 -9.45 -19.27
N LYS A 17 -6.98 -9.57 -18.12
CA LYS A 17 -5.55 -9.33 -18.00
C LYS A 17 -4.76 -10.40 -18.74
N HIS A 18 -3.70 -9.98 -19.42
CA HIS A 18 -2.84 -10.86 -20.20
C HIS A 18 -1.51 -11.13 -19.48
N PHE A 19 -1.02 -12.36 -19.62
CA PHE A 19 0.19 -12.89 -18.98
C PHE A 19 1.09 -13.54 -20.03
N THR A 20 2.40 -13.41 -19.82
CA THR A 20 3.44 -14.03 -20.67
C THR A 20 3.55 -15.54 -20.46
N GLU A 21 3.21 -16.02 -19.27
CA GLU A 21 3.35 -17.43 -18.89
C GLU A 21 2.06 -17.97 -18.27
N LYS A 22 1.69 -19.21 -18.64
CA LYS A 22 0.51 -19.89 -18.08
C LYS A 22 0.56 -19.98 -16.55
N GLY A 23 1.73 -20.27 -15.98
CA GLY A 23 1.90 -20.33 -14.52
C GLY A 23 1.61 -18.98 -13.83
N SER A 24 1.91 -17.86 -14.48
CA SER A 24 1.57 -16.53 -13.98
C SER A 24 0.06 -16.26 -14.01
N LEU A 25 -0.64 -16.72 -15.06
CA LEU A 25 -2.10 -16.69 -15.12
C LEU A 25 -2.72 -17.54 -14.00
N VAL A 26 -2.28 -18.79 -13.82
CA VAL A 26 -2.80 -19.67 -12.76
C VAL A 26 -2.61 -19.05 -11.38
N ARG A 27 -1.44 -18.48 -11.10
CA ARG A 27 -1.20 -17.76 -9.84
C ARG A 27 -2.09 -16.53 -9.70
N HIS A 28 -2.33 -15.79 -10.78
CA HIS A 28 -3.22 -14.65 -10.78
C HIS A 28 -4.68 -15.03 -10.49
N MET A 29 -5.15 -16.20 -10.93
CA MET A 29 -6.53 -16.66 -10.66
C MET A 29 -6.84 -16.74 -9.16
N ARG A 30 -5.83 -16.92 -8.30
CA ARG A 30 -5.99 -16.87 -6.83
C ARG A 30 -6.55 -15.56 -6.32
N VAL A 31 -6.36 -14.46 -7.05
CA VAL A 31 -6.96 -13.16 -6.71
C VAL A 31 -8.49 -13.19 -6.85
N HIS A 32 -9.01 -13.97 -7.81
CA HIS A 32 -10.44 -14.11 -8.06
C HIS A 32 -11.07 -15.15 -7.13
N THR A 33 -10.40 -16.28 -6.90
CA THR A 33 -10.92 -17.35 -6.03
C THR A 33 -10.74 -17.05 -4.55
N GLY A 34 -9.87 -16.10 -4.19
CA GLY A 34 -9.49 -15.85 -2.80
C GLY A 34 -8.55 -16.91 -2.21
N ASP A 35 -8.06 -17.86 -3.02
CA ASP A 35 -7.15 -18.92 -2.60
C ASP A 35 -5.83 -18.35 -2.06
N LYS A 36 -5.57 -18.59 -0.76
CA LYS A 36 -4.40 -18.11 -0.04
C LYS A 36 -3.76 -19.29 0.71
N PRO A 37 -3.02 -20.17 0.01
CA PRO A 37 -2.61 -21.45 0.58
C PRO A 37 -1.50 -21.34 1.62
N PHE A 38 -0.89 -20.16 1.80
CA PHE A 38 0.26 -19.98 2.70
C PHE A 38 -0.15 -19.26 3.98
N GLN A 39 -0.17 -19.97 5.10
CA GLN A 39 -0.54 -19.43 6.41
C GLN A 39 0.70 -18.98 7.20
N CYS A 40 0.60 -17.86 7.90
CA CYS A 40 1.55 -17.42 8.92
C CYS A 40 1.28 -18.15 10.24
N SER A 41 2.31 -18.76 10.83
CA SER A 41 2.21 -19.47 12.11
C SER A 41 1.94 -18.54 13.30
N GLU A 42 2.43 -17.30 13.26
CA GLU A 42 2.39 -16.37 14.40
C GLU A 42 1.06 -15.62 14.52
N CYS A 43 0.44 -15.24 13.39
CA CYS A 43 -0.79 -14.44 13.38
C CYS A 43 -1.92 -15.02 12.55
N LEU A 44 -1.76 -16.26 12.06
CA LEU A 44 -2.75 -17.01 11.28
C LEU A 44 -3.22 -16.30 10.00
N LYS A 45 -2.52 -15.26 9.54
CA LYS A 45 -2.80 -14.58 8.27
C LYS A 45 -2.42 -15.46 7.09
N TYR A 46 -3.24 -15.40 6.05
CA TYR A 46 -3.05 -16.18 4.82
C TYR A 46 -2.55 -15.31 3.66
N PHE A 47 -1.68 -15.89 2.84
CA PHE A 47 -1.01 -15.28 1.71
C PHE A 47 -1.18 -16.11 0.44
N THR A 48 -1.23 -15.44 -0.71
CA THR A 48 -1.36 -16.10 -2.03
C THR A 48 -0.05 -16.72 -2.52
N GLU A 49 1.09 -16.23 -2.01
CA GLU A 49 2.43 -16.63 -2.44
C GLU A 49 3.39 -16.87 -1.26
N LYS A 50 4.21 -17.93 -1.34
CA LYS A 50 5.20 -18.27 -0.30
C LYS A 50 6.19 -17.13 -0.03
N PHE A 51 6.68 -16.46 -1.07
CA PHE A 51 7.61 -15.33 -0.91
C PHE A 51 6.98 -14.17 -0.12
N THR A 52 5.69 -13.89 -0.35
CA THR A 52 4.98 -12.85 0.41
C THR A 52 4.83 -13.21 1.89
N LEU A 53 4.59 -14.49 2.20
CA LEU A 53 4.62 -14.99 3.58
C LEU A 53 6.01 -14.81 4.20
N VAL A 54 7.08 -15.22 3.51
CA VAL A 54 8.46 -15.09 4.02
C VAL A 54 8.81 -13.62 4.31
N THR A 55 8.42 -12.71 3.43
CA THR A 55 8.63 -11.27 3.66
C THR A 55 7.76 -10.76 4.81
N HIS A 56 6.54 -11.25 4.95
CA HIS A 56 5.67 -10.92 6.08
C HIS A 56 6.25 -11.38 7.43
N MET A 57 6.91 -12.53 7.49
CA MET A 57 7.52 -13.02 8.74
C MET A 57 8.52 -12.03 9.35
N ARG A 58 9.12 -11.14 8.55
CA ARG A 58 9.98 -10.05 9.03
C ARG A 58 9.29 -9.09 9.99
N VAL A 59 7.97 -8.98 9.92
CA VAL A 59 7.18 -8.17 10.87
C VAL A 59 7.22 -8.79 12.27
N HIS A 60 7.28 -10.12 12.37
CA HIS A 60 7.34 -10.83 13.64
C HIS A 60 8.77 -10.89 14.20
N THR A 61 9.76 -11.12 13.33
CA THR A 61 11.17 -11.19 13.77
C THR A 61 11.81 -9.82 13.98
N GLY A 62 11.21 -8.75 13.45
CA GLY A 62 11.80 -7.42 13.43
C GLY A 62 12.93 -7.26 12.39
N ASP A 63 13.18 -8.26 11.56
CA ASP A 63 14.23 -8.24 10.53
C ASP A 63 13.99 -7.12 9.51
N LYS A 64 14.97 -6.22 9.38
CA LYS A 64 14.94 -5.07 8.48
C LYS A 64 16.26 -4.99 7.71
N PRO A 65 16.47 -5.85 6.71
CA PRO A 65 17.79 -6.05 6.11
C PRO A 65 18.22 -4.89 5.20
N PHE A 66 17.35 -3.92 4.92
CA PHE A 66 17.64 -2.81 4.01
C PHE A 66 17.86 -1.52 4.78
N GLN A 67 19.11 -1.05 4.82
CA GLN A 67 19.50 0.19 5.51
C GLN A 67 19.57 1.38 4.54
N CYS A 68 19.11 2.55 4.99
CA CYS A 68 19.32 3.83 4.32
C CYS A 68 20.73 4.35 4.57
N SER A 69 21.46 4.71 3.53
CA SER A 69 22.81 5.28 3.63
C SER A 69 22.85 6.66 4.28
N GLU A 70 21.80 7.46 4.10
CA GLU A 70 21.78 8.87 4.54
C GLU A 70 21.38 9.05 6.01
N CYS A 71 20.47 8.20 6.52
CA CYS A 71 19.94 8.34 7.89
C CYS A 71 19.98 7.05 8.71
N LEU A 72 20.63 6.00 8.20
CA LEU A 72 20.79 4.69 8.86
C LEU A 72 19.48 3.99 9.24
N LYS A 73 18.34 4.49 8.75
CA LYS A 73 17.03 3.88 8.98
C LYS A 73 16.90 2.56 8.24
N HIS A 74 16.34 1.55 8.91
CA HIS A 74 16.18 0.21 8.37
C HIS A 74 14.75 -0.07 7.88
N PHE A 75 14.63 -0.89 6.82
CA PHE A 75 13.39 -1.26 6.15
C PHE A 75 13.32 -2.78 5.94
N THR A 76 12.10 -3.32 5.98
CA THR A 76 11.81 -4.75 5.74
C THR A 76 11.91 -5.14 4.26
N GLU A 77 11.77 -4.16 3.35
CA GLU A 77 11.71 -4.37 1.90
C GLU A 77 12.53 -3.32 1.14
N LYS A 78 13.23 -3.75 0.07
CA LYS A 78 14.02 -2.87 -0.79
C LYS A 78 13.18 -1.77 -1.43
N GLY A 79 11.98 -2.08 -1.89
CA GLY A 79 11.08 -1.08 -2.49
C GLY A 79 10.68 0.02 -1.50
N SER A 80 10.54 -0.31 -0.21
CA SER A 80 10.28 0.66 0.84
C SER A 80 11.48 1.57 1.08
N LEU A 81 12.71 1.04 1.05
CA LEU A 81 13.93 1.85 1.10
C LEU A 81 14.03 2.79 -0.11
N VAL A 82 13.87 2.29 -1.33
CA VAL A 82 13.94 3.12 -2.56
C VAL A 82 12.94 4.27 -2.50
N ARG A 83 11.70 4.00 -2.08
CA ARG A 83 10.69 5.04 -1.90
C ARG A 83 11.05 6.02 -0.79
N HIS A 84 11.68 5.56 0.29
CA HIS A 84 12.15 6.42 1.37
C HIS A 84 13.28 7.36 0.91
N MET A 85 14.17 6.92 0.02
CA MET A 85 15.24 7.79 -0.51
C MET A 85 14.72 9.06 -1.19
N ARG A 86 13.46 9.09 -1.63
CA ARG A 86 12.79 10.29 -2.13
C ARG A 86 12.69 11.42 -1.10
N VAL A 87 12.74 11.10 0.19
CA VAL A 87 12.77 12.10 1.26
C VAL A 87 14.09 12.85 1.27
N HIS A 88 15.21 12.17 0.97
CA HIS A 88 16.54 12.77 0.94
C HIS A 88 16.79 13.53 -0.37
N THR A 89 16.37 12.94 -1.50
CA THR A 89 16.57 13.54 -2.83
C THR A 89 15.55 14.63 -3.18
N GLY A 90 14.43 14.69 -2.47
CA GLY A 90 13.31 15.58 -2.81
C GLY A 90 12.51 15.13 -4.04
N ASP A 91 12.78 13.93 -4.59
CA ASP A 91 12.10 13.41 -5.78
C ASP A 91 10.58 13.26 -5.57
N LYS A 92 9.81 13.89 -6.46
CA LYS A 92 8.35 13.92 -6.44
C LYS A 92 7.80 13.64 -7.85
N PRO A 93 7.83 12.38 -8.31
CA PRO A 93 7.57 12.06 -9.70
C PRO A 93 6.09 12.10 -10.08
N PHE A 94 5.17 12.30 -9.13
CA PHE A 94 3.73 12.28 -9.38
C PHE A 94 3.15 13.68 -9.31
N GLN A 95 2.82 14.27 -10.44
CA GLN A 95 2.27 15.62 -10.55
C GLN A 95 0.74 15.62 -10.66
N CYS A 96 0.09 16.57 -9.97
CA CYS A 96 -1.33 16.86 -10.13
C CYS A 96 -1.57 17.63 -11.43
N SER A 97 -2.50 17.17 -12.26
CA SER A 97 -2.87 17.83 -13.52
C SER A 97 -3.58 19.17 -13.30
N GLU A 98 -4.33 19.32 -12.21
CA GLU A 98 -5.18 20.49 -11.96
C GLU A 98 -4.43 21.67 -11.33
N CYS A 99 -3.43 21.39 -10.47
CA CYS A 99 -2.70 22.43 -9.74
C CYS A 99 -1.17 22.30 -9.79
N LEU A 100 -0.65 21.38 -10.61
CA LEU A 100 0.78 21.13 -10.83
C LEU A 100 1.58 20.73 -9.57
N LYS A 101 0.91 20.51 -8.44
CA LYS A 101 1.55 20.07 -7.19
C LYS A 101 2.11 18.65 -7.33
N CYS A 102 3.37 18.48 -6.93
CA CYS A 102 4.08 17.20 -7.03
C CYS A 102 4.10 16.41 -5.71
N PHE A 103 4.05 15.08 -5.82
CA PHE A 103 4.02 14.13 -4.71
C PHE A 103 5.07 13.04 -4.89
N SER A 104 5.62 12.56 -3.78
CA SER A 104 6.62 11.48 -3.76
C SER A 104 6.01 10.08 -3.97
N GLN A 105 4.68 9.95 -3.85
CA GLN A 105 3.96 8.68 -4.01
C GLN A 105 2.63 8.89 -4.75
N LYS A 106 2.29 7.95 -5.64
CA LYS A 106 1.02 7.97 -6.39
C LYS A 106 -0.21 7.98 -5.48
N ALA A 107 -0.17 7.24 -4.37
CA ALA A 107 -1.28 7.20 -3.41
C ALA A 107 -1.61 8.60 -2.86
N TYR A 108 -0.60 9.42 -2.57
CA TYR A 108 -0.78 10.79 -2.09
C TYR A 108 -1.35 11.71 -3.16
N LEU A 109 -0.96 11.53 -4.42
CA LEU A 109 -1.60 12.23 -5.54
C LEU A 109 -3.10 11.84 -5.62
N VAL A 110 -3.41 10.54 -5.59
CA VAL A 110 -4.81 10.06 -5.66
C VAL A 110 -5.67 10.62 -4.53
N THR A 111 -5.16 10.62 -3.29
CA THR A 111 -5.89 11.23 -2.16
C THR A 111 -6.00 12.75 -2.31
N HIS A 112 -4.97 13.42 -2.83
CA HIS A 112 -5.00 14.85 -3.10
C HIS A 112 -6.06 15.24 -4.15
N MET A 113 -6.29 14.41 -5.17
CA MET A 113 -7.32 14.67 -6.19
C MET A 113 -8.73 14.83 -5.60
N ARG A 114 -8.98 14.31 -4.39
CA ARG A 114 -10.23 14.53 -3.66
C ARG A 114 -10.49 16.00 -3.31
N VAL A 115 -9.44 16.81 -3.20
CA VAL A 115 -9.58 18.26 -2.97
C VAL A 115 -10.20 18.95 -4.18
N HIS A 116 -9.89 18.48 -5.40
CA HIS A 116 -10.43 19.04 -6.63
C HIS A 116 -11.85 18.54 -6.93
N THR A 117 -12.11 17.25 -6.67
CA THR A 117 -13.42 16.63 -6.93
C THR A 117 -14.44 16.87 -5.81
N GLY A 118 -13.99 17.28 -4.62
CA GLY A 118 -14.83 17.37 -3.44
C GLY A 118 -15.20 16.02 -2.82
N ASP A 119 -14.64 14.91 -3.30
CA ASP A 119 -14.92 13.55 -2.82
C ASP A 119 -14.60 13.38 -1.33
N LYS A 120 -15.59 12.94 -0.55
CA LYS A 120 -15.49 12.71 0.90
C LYS A 120 -16.13 11.37 1.26
N PRO A 121 -15.46 10.23 0.98
CA PRO A 121 -16.08 8.92 1.05
C PRO A 121 -16.25 8.39 2.48
N PHE A 122 -15.73 9.09 3.49
CA PHE A 122 -15.74 8.63 4.87
C PHE A 122 -16.72 9.43 5.72
N GLN A 123 -17.81 8.80 6.13
CA GLN A 123 -18.84 9.41 6.98
C GLN A 123 -18.62 9.07 8.46
N CYS A 124 -18.85 10.04 9.35
CA CYS A 124 -18.95 9.84 10.79
C CYS A 124 -20.31 9.23 11.16
N SER A 125 -20.32 8.15 11.93
CA SER A 125 -21.56 7.51 12.39
C SER A 125 -22.35 8.36 13.38
N GLU A 126 -21.66 9.16 14.21
CA GLU A 126 -22.29 9.90 15.31
C GLU A 126 -22.90 11.24 14.86
N CYS A 127 -22.25 11.95 13.94
CA CYS A 127 -22.68 13.29 13.52
C CYS A 127 -22.85 13.45 12.00
N LEU A 128 -22.75 12.35 11.24
CA LEU A 128 -22.94 12.31 9.78
C LEU A 128 -21.98 13.20 8.98
N LYS A 129 -20.94 13.75 9.60
CA LYS A 129 -19.94 14.57 8.93
C LYS A 129 -19.06 13.72 8.00
N TYR A 130 -18.78 14.25 6.81
CA TYR A 130 -17.96 13.58 5.79
C TYR A 130 -16.52 14.08 5.76
N PHE A 131 -15.59 13.17 5.48
CA PHE A 131 -14.16 13.39 5.41
C PHE A 131 -13.56 12.80 4.13
N SER A 132 -12.54 13.47 3.58
CA SER A 132 -11.78 13.02 2.40
C SER A 132 -10.80 11.88 2.71
N GLU A 133 -10.44 11.70 3.98
CA GLU A 133 -9.45 10.71 4.44
C GLU A 133 -9.91 9.96 5.69
N LYS A 134 -9.66 8.65 5.72
CA LYS A 134 -10.01 7.79 6.87
C LYS A 134 -9.31 8.22 8.16
N GLY A 135 -8.05 8.64 8.08
CA GLY A 135 -7.31 9.11 9.25
C GLY A 135 -7.94 10.36 9.88
N SER A 136 -8.47 11.26 9.04
CA SER A 136 -9.20 12.44 9.49
C SER A 136 -10.50 12.09 10.20
N LEU A 137 -11.24 11.10 9.68
CA LEU A 137 -12.42 10.54 10.38
C LEU A 137 -12.02 9.91 11.72
N VAL A 138 -11.01 9.04 11.77
CA VAL A 138 -10.56 8.37 13.01
C VAL A 138 -10.15 9.40 14.07
N ARG A 139 -9.42 10.45 13.69
CA ARG A 139 -9.07 11.55 14.59
C ARG A 139 -10.31 12.31 15.06
N HIS A 140 -11.27 12.56 14.17
CA HIS A 140 -12.52 13.21 14.51
C HIS A 140 -13.37 12.40 15.50
N MET A 141 -13.39 11.06 15.39
CA MET A 141 -14.13 10.20 16.33
C MET A 141 -13.69 10.39 17.79
N ARG A 142 -12.45 10.83 18.03
CA ARG A 142 -11.96 11.16 19.39
C ARG A 142 -12.72 12.31 20.04
N VAL A 143 -13.33 13.19 19.26
CA VAL A 143 -14.20 14.25 19.77
C VAL A 143 -15.47 13.66 20.40
N HIS A 144 -15.99 12.56 19.84
CA HIS A 144 -17.17 11.87 20.37
C HIS A 144 -16.85 10.98 21.56
N THR A 145 -15.70 10.29 21.55
CA THR A 145 -15.31 9.41 22.65
C THR A 145 -14.63 10.13 23.81
N GLY A 146 -14.22 11.39 23.63
CA GLY A 146 -13.44 12.14 24.62
C GLY A 146 -12.01 11.62 24.81
N ASP A 147 -11.54 10.72 23.93
CA ASP A 147 -10.22 10.09 24.03
C ASP A 147 -9.09 11.12 23.83
N LYS A 148 -8.29 11.31 24.88
CA LYS A 148 -7.10 12.18 24.90
C LYS A 148 -5.85 11.33 25.15
N PRO A 149 -5.32 10.67 24.11
CA PRO A 149 -4.21 9.71 24.25
C PRO A 149 -2.86 10.39 24.50
N PHE A 150 -2.77 11.72 24.36
CA PHE A 150 -1.56 12.47 24.65
C PHE A 150 -1.80 13.31 25.91
N GLN A 151 -1.09 12.97 26.97
CA GLN A 151 -1.01 13.76 28.19
C GLN A 151 0.27 14.59 28.16
N CYS A 152 0.20 15.82 28.64
CA CYS A 152 1.39 16.63 28.87
C CYS A 152 2.05 16.11 30.14
N SER A 153 3.27 15.58 30.03
CA SER A 153 4.17 15.38 31.16
C SER A 153 4.95 16.67 31.36
N GLU A 154 4.85 17.27 32.55
CA GLU A 154 5.68 18.41 32.98
C GLU A 154 7.17 18.08 32.99
#